data_AF-A0A850LJZ4-F1
#
_entry.id   AF-A0A850LJZ4-F1
#
_cell.length_a   1.000
_cell.length_b   1.000
_cell.length_c   1.000
_cell.angle_alpha   90.00
_cell.angle_beta   90.00
_cell.angle_gamma   90.00
#
_symmetry.space_group_name_H-M   'P 1'
#
loop_
_entity.id
_entity.type
_entity.pdbx_description
1 polymer ?
#
loop_
_entity_poly.entity_id
_entity_poly.type
_entity_poly.pdbx_seq_one_letter_code
_entity_poly.pdbx_strand_id
1 'polypeptide(L)'
;GQSFLETDLFYQGIRPAVNTGLSVSRVGSSAQTKAMSSVAGPVKLSLAQYREMAAFAQFGSDLDAATQQLLNRGARLTELMKQPQYSPLTNAEIVCVIFAGTNGYLDKVALADVGRWEAGLLQHLRGKHAELLAWITNEDPKIKDDAAGRVKAALDEYAATFA
;
A
#
# COMPACT_ATOMS: atom_id res chain seq x y z
N GLY A 1 11.18 -11.23 16.28
CA GLY A 1 11.09 -10.01 15.46
C GLY A 1 10.54 -8.91 16.32
N GLN A 2 10.42 -7.71 15.79
CA GLN A 2 9.92 -6.55 16.51
C GLN A 2 9.11 -5.63 15.58
N SER A 3 8.09 -5.00 16.15
CA SER A 3 7.38 -3.87 15.55
C SER A 3 7.72 -2.64 16.39
N PHE A 4 8.52 -1.74 15.83
CA PHE A 4 8.97 -0.53 16.51
C PHE A 4 8.05 0.63 16.15
N LEU A 5 7.50 1.29 17.17
CA LEU A 5 6.64 2.45 17.01
C LEU A 5 7.41 3.74 17.32
N GLU A 6 7.30 4.75 16.46
CA GLU A 6 7.98 6.04 16.66
C GLU A 6 7.00 7.16 17.02
N THR A 7 7.35 7.90 18.07
CA THR A 7 6.61 9.07 18.54
C THR A 7 6.53 10.16 17.47
N ASP A 8 7.61 10.40 16.71
CA ASP A 8 7.64 11.43 15.67
C ASP A 8 6.68 11.11 14.52
N LEU A 9 6.61 9.84 14.09
CA LEU A 9 5.63 9.38 13.09
C LEU A 9 4.20 9.59 13.58
N PHE A 10 3.94 9.29 14.86
CA PHE A 10 2.63 9.48 15.47
C PHE A 10 2.19 10.95 15.49
N TYR A 11 3.10 11.88 15.78
CA TYR A 11 2.84 13.32 15.76
C TYR A 11 2.70 13.89 14.34
N GLN A 12 3.35 13.29 13.35
CA GLN A 12 3.15 13.59 11.92
C GLN A 12 1.84 13.02 11.36
N GLY A 13 1.04 12.33 12.18
CA GLY A 13 -0.23 11.75 11.76
C GLY A 13 -0.12 10.41 11.03
N ILE A 14 1.06 9.76 11.04
CA ILE A 14 1.24 8.40 10.51
C ILE A 14 0.83 7.42 11.61
N ARG A 15 -0.33 6.77 11.42
CA ARG A 15 -0.92 5.86 12.40
C ARG A 15 -1.48 4.65 11.64
N PRO A 16 -1.04 3.41 11.91
CA PRO A 16 -0.08 3.01 12.96
C PRO A 16 1.34 3.53 12.69
N ALA A 17 2.02 3.97 13.76
CA ALA A 17 3.30 4.68 13.70
C ALA A 17 4.52 3.74 13.55
N VAL A 18 4.44 2.77 12.63
CA VAL A 18 5.44 1.71 12.46
C VAL A 18 6.68 2.24 11.75
N ASN A 19 7.84 2.13 12.39
CA ASN A 19 9.12 2.37 11.73
C ASN A 19 9.49 1.14 10.87
N THR A 20 9.43 1.29 9.54
CA THR A 20 9.72 0.22 8.56
C THR A 20 11.19 -0.21 8.49
N GLY A 21 12.13 0.64 8.91
CA GLY A 21 13.56 0.35 8.93
C GLY A 21 14.00 -0.46 10.16
N LEU A 22 13.42 -0.17 11.32
CA LEU A 22 13.73 -0.86 12.59
C LEU A 22 12.85 -2.09 12.85
N SER A 23 11.67 -2.15 12.21
CA SER A 23 10.75 -3.27 12.35
C SER A 23 11.14 -4.44 11.45
N VAL A 24 11.11 -5.65 12.02
CA VAL A 24 11.46 -6.87 11.29
C VAL A 24 10.73 -8.09 11.83
N SER A 25 10.22 -8.91 10.92
CA SER A 25 9.82 -10.29 11.21
C SER A 25 10.96 -11.24 10.85
N ARG A 26 11.41 -12.06 11.81
CA ARG A 26 12.42 -13.10 11.54
C ARG A 26 11.84 -14.28 10.74
N VAL A 27 10.53 -14.47 10.80
CA VAL A 27 9.82 -15.51 10.03
C VAL A 27 9.66 -15.06 8.58
N GLY A 28 9.36 -13.77 8.37
CA GLY A 28 9.30 -13.18 7.03
C GLY A 28 8.13 -13.72 6.20
N SER A 29 8.39 -14.01 4.93
CA SER A 29 7.39 -14.43 3.94
C SER A 29 6.75 -15.79 4.23
N SER A 30 7.36 -16.65 5.04
CA SER A 30 6.77 -17.95 5.40
C SER A 30 5.55 -17.85 6.32
N ALA A 31 5.34 -16.70 6.97
CA ALA A 31 4.12 -16.39 7.72
C ALA A 31 3.04 -15.71 6.86
N GLN A 32 3.30 -15.46 5.58
CA GLN A 32 2.37 -14.78 4.68
C GLN A 32 1.62 -15.79 3.81
N THR A 33 0.39 -15.43 3.45
CA THR A 33 -0.35 -16.08 2.37
C THR A 33 0.39 -15.92 1.04
N LYS A 34 0.15 -16.81 0.08
CA LYS A 34 0.75 -16.69 -1.26
C LYS A 34 0.31 -15.39 -1.94
N ALA A 35 -0.94 -14.98 -1.74
CA ALA A 35 -1.45 -13.72 -2.24
C ALA A 35 -0.66 -12.53 -1.67
N MET A 36 -0.52 -12.45 -0.34
CA MET A 36 0.20 -11.36 0.32
C MET A 36 1.69 -11.32 -0.04
N SER A 37 2.37 -12.46 0.01
CA SER A 37 3.80 -12.53 -0.31
C SER A 37 4.10 -12.11 -1.74
N SER A 38 3.15 -12.30 -2.67
CA SER A 38 3.31 -11.90 -4.07
C SER A 38 3.26 -10.39 -4.30
N VAL A 39 2.65 -9.62 -3.40
CA VAL A 39 2.48 -8.16 -3.53
C VAL A 39 3.28 -7.34 -2.50
N ALA A 40 3.63 -7.93 -1.36
CA ALA A 40 4.26 -7.21 -0.24
C ALA A 40 5.76 -6.92 -0.45
N GLY A 41 6.44 -7.68 -1.31
CA GLY A 41 7.90 -7.56 -1.52
C GLY A 41 8.37 -6.14 -1.91
N PRO A 42 7.79 -5.52 -2.95
CA PRO A 42 8.16 -4.18 -3.38
C PRO A 42 7.89 -3.09 -2.33
N VAL A 43 6.84 -3.24 -1.50
CA VAL A 43 6.39 -2.21 -0.56
C VAL A 43 7.50 -1.81 0.42
N LYS A 44 8.15 -2.80 1.04
CA LYS A 44 9.18 -2.53 2.04
C LYS A 44 10.36 -1.79 1.43
N LEU A 45 10.78 -2.20 0.23
CA LEU A 45 11.88 -1.56 -0.49
C LEU A 45 11.53 -0.13 -0.87
N SER A 46 10.35 0.10 -1.45
CA SER A 46 9.90 1.44 -1.85
C SER A 46 9.76 2.39 -0.66
N LEU A 47 9.22 1.94 0.47
CA LEU A 47 9.11 2.77 1.68
C LEU A 47 10.47 3.06 2.33
N ALA A 48 11.41 2.12 2.28
CA ALA A 48 12.77 2.34 2.78
C ALA A 48 13.52 3.39 1.91
N GLN A 49 13.49 3.21 0.59
CA GLN A 49 14.06 4.17 -0.37
C GLN A 49 13.43 5.55 -0.24
N TYR A 50 12.11 5.61 -0.08
CA TYR A 50 11.39 6.86 0.17
C TYR A 50 11.89 7.57 1.42
N ARG A 51 12.04 6.85 2.54
CA ARG A 51 12.49 7.47 3.80
C ARG A 51 13.91 8.01 3.69
N GLU A 52 14.82 7.26 3.07
CA GLU A 52 16.18 7.73 2.83
C GLU A 52 16.18 9.00 1.98
N MET A 53 15.46 9.00 0.85
CA MET A 53 15.41 10.15 -0.07
C MET A 53 14.65 11.35 0.49
N ALA A 54 13.61 11.14 1.31
CA ALA A 54 12.83 12.22 1.92
C ALA A 54 13.69 13.06 2.88
N ALA A 55 14.65 12.44 3.57
CA ALA A 55 15.62 13.17 4.39
C ALA A 55 16.56 14.03 3.53
N PHE A 56 17.03 13.52 2.39
CA PHE A 56 17.89 14.29 1.46
C PHE A 56 17.14 15.41 0.75
N ALA A 57 15.87 15.19 0.40
CA ALA A 57 15.02 16.16 -0.28
C ALA A 57 14.75 17.43 0.56
N GLN A 58 14.92 17.36 1.89
CA GLN A 58 14.81 18.55 2.75
C GLN A 58 15.97 19.55 2.55
N PHE A 59 17.09 19.11 1.94
CA PHE A 59 18.30 19.93 1.81
C PHE A 59 18.69 20.24 0.35
N GLY A 60 18.07 19.60 -0.65
CA GLY A 60 18.42 19.74 -2.07
C GLY A 60 17.39 20.55 -2.86
N SER A 61 17.84 21.51 -3.66
CA SER A 61 16.96 22.38 -4.46
C SER A 61 16.58 21.82 -5.84
N ASP A 62 17.35 20.85 -6.37
CA ASP A 62 17.10 20.23 -7.67
C ASP A 62 17.09 18.71 -7.55
N LEU A 63 15.91 18.12 -7.74
CA LEU A 63 15.73 16.68 -7.80
C LEU A 63 15.41 16.27 -9.23
N ASP A 64 16.08 15.24 -9.73
CA ASP A 64 15.78 14.68 -11.04
C ASP A 64 14.37 14.04 -11.08
N ALA A 65 13.85 13.81 -12.29
CA ALA A 65 12.50 13.28 -12.46
C ALA A 65 12.30 11.91 -11.79
N ALA A 66 13.35 11.08 -11.74
CA ALA A 66 13.30 9.77 -11.10
C ALA A 66 13.15 9.89 -9.58
N THR A 67 13.91 10.79 -8.94
CA THR A 67 13.80 11.05 -7.50
C THR A 67 12.46 11.67 -7.15
N GLN A 68 11.96 12.60 -7.97
CA GLN A 68 10.61 13.15 -7.79
C GLN A 68 9.53 12.08 -7.86
N GLN A 69 9.63 11.13 -8.80
CA GLN A 69 8.67 10.03 -8.92
C GLN A 69 8.74 9.09 -7.70
N LEU A 70 9.94 8.77 -7.23
CA LEU A 70 10.15 7.96 -6.03
C LEU A 70 9.53 8.62 -4.80
N LEU A 71 9.77 9.91 -4.58
CA LEU A 71 9.20 10.67 -3.47
C LEU A 71 7.67 10.73 -3.56
N ASN A 72 7.14 11.01 -4.75
CA ASN A 72 5.71 11.08 -4.98
C ASN A 72 5.01 9.75 -4.67
N ARG A 73 5.55 8.63 -5.14
CA ARG A 73 4.98 7.31 -4.88
C ARG A 73 5.15 6.89 -3.43
N GLY A 74 6.32 7.16 -2.84
CA GLY A 74 6.60 6.89 -1.43
C GLY A 74 5.68 7.63 -0.47
N ALA A 75 5.35 8.89 -0.75
CA ALA A 75 4.38 9.66 0.02
C ALA A 75 2.98 9.04 -0.04
N ARG A 76 2.52 8.64 -1.22
CA ARG A 76 1.19 7.98 -1.40
C ARG A 76 1.14 6.60 -0.76
N LEU A 77 2.22 5.82 -0.86
CA LEU A 77 2.34 4.56 -0.14
C LEU A 77 2.30 4.77 1.37
N THR A 78 2.91 5.84 1.88
CA THR A 78 2.89 6.18 3.31
C THR A 78 1.47 6.53 3.78
N GLU A 79 0.71 7.30 3.00
CA GLU A 79 -0.71 7.55 3.28
C GLU A 79 -1.53 6.26 3.27
N LEU A 80 -1.26 5.36 2.32
CA LEU A 80 -1.94 4.06 2.20
C LEU A 80 -1.66 3.10 3.37
N MET A 81 -0.57 3.31 4.12
CA MET A 81 -0.27 2.52 5.32
C MET A 81 -0.96 3.08 6.58
N LYS A 82 -1.65 4.23 6.48
CA LYS A 82 -2.41 4.77 7.60
C LYS A 82 -3.71 3.99 7.75
N GLN A 83 -4.07 3.70 8.98
CA GLN A 83 -5.28 2.96 9.30
C GLN A 83 -5.83 3.43 10.64
N PRO A 84 -7.12 3.82 10.71
CA PRO A 84 -7.75 4.19 11.96
C PRO A 84 -7.93 2.98 12.88
N GLN A 85 -8.09 3.25 14.18
CA GLN A 85 -8.39 2.21 15.16
C GLN A 85 -9.70 1.50 14.84
N TYR A 86 -9.80 0.24 15.24
CA TYR A 86 -11.01 -0.60 15.10
C TYR A 86 -11.48 -0.85 13.67
N SER A 87 -10.62 -0.60 12.68
CA SER A 87 -10.95 -0.76 11.26
C SER A 87 -10.05 -1.80 10.58
N PRO A 88 -9.92 -3.04 11.11
CA PRO A 88 -9.07 -4.05 10.50
C PRO A 88 -9.55 -4.39 9.09
N LEU A 89 -8.60 -4.71 8.20
CA LEU A 89 -8.87 -5.17 6.85
C LEU A 89 -8.60 -6.67 6.75
N THR A 90 -9.31 -7.36 5.86
CA THR A 90 -9.03 -8.77 5.56
C THR A 90 -7.74 -8.90 4.75
N ASN A 91 -7.15 -10.10 4.72
CA ASN A 91 -5.97 -10.37 3.89
C ASN A 91 -6.22 -10.02 2.40
N ALA A 92 -7.39 -10.38 1.87
CA ALA A 92 -7.74 -10.11 0.47
C ALA A 92 -7.85 -8.60 0.18
N GLU A 93 -8.45 -7.84 1.09
CA GLU A 93 -8.52 -6.37 0.97
C GLU A 93 -7.14 -5.74 0.98
N ILE A 94 -6.28 -6.12 1.93
CA ILE A 94 -4.90 -5.61 2.02
C ILE A 94 -4.14 -5.95 0.74
N VAL A 95 -4.30 -7.16 0.19
CA VAL A 95 -3.66 -7.55 -1.08
C VAL A 95 -4.05 -6.60 -2.22
N CYS A 96 -5.34 -6.29 -2.38
CA CYS A 96 -5.81 -5.38 -3.42
C CYS A 96 -5.28 -3.94 -3.21
N VAL A 97 -5.33 -3.45 -1.97
CA VAL A 97 -4.82 -2.11 -1.60
C VAL A 97 -3.32 -1.99 -1.89
N ILE A 98 -2.52 -2.97 -1.44
CA ILE A 98 -1.07 -3.00 -1.68
C ILE A 98 -0.75 -3.11 -3.17
N PHE A 99 -1.51 -3.94 -3.90
CA PHE A 99 -1.35 -4.05 -5.35
C PHE A 99 -1.59 -2.69 -6.03
N ALA A 100 -2.64 -1.96 -5.65
CA ALA A 100 -2.91 -0.64 -6.19
C ALA A 100 -1.76 0.36 -5.93
N GLY A 101 -1.27 0.40 -4.69
CA GLY A 101 -0.15 1.26 -4.29
C GLY A 101 1.15 1.00 -5.07
N THR A 102 1.47 -0.27 -5.30
CA THR A 102 2.72 -0.67 -5.97
C THR A 102 2.65 -0.62 -7.49
N ASN A 103 1.45 -0.66 -8.08
CA ASN A 103 1.25 -0.62 -9.53
C ASN A 103 0.85 0.78 -10.07
N GLY A 104 0.99 1.84 -9.24
CA GLY A 104 0.85 3.23 -9.70
C GLY A 104 -0.59 3.74 -9.83
N TYR A 105 -1.58 3.02 -9.31
CA TYR A 105 -2.98 3.46 -9.36
C TYR A 105 -3.23 4.77 -8.61
N LEU A 106 -2.38 5.09 -7.63
CA LEU A 106 -2.47 6.31 -6.83
C LEU A 106 -1.62 7.46 -7.37
N ASP A 107 -0.83 7.25 -8.44
CA ASP A 107 0.15 8.26 -8.91
C ASP A 107 -0.53 9.58 -9.30
N LYS A 108 -1.75 9.51 -9.83
CA LYS A 108 -2.55 10.68 -10.23
C LYS A 108 -3.47 11.20 -9.12
N VAL A 109 -3.57 10.48 -8.00
CA VAL A 109 -4.40 10.89 -6.85
C VAL A 109 -3.62 11.92 -6.04
N ALA A 110 -4.30 13.00 -5.65
CA ALA A 110 -3.74 14.00 -4.75
C ALA A 110 -3.43 13.36 -3.39
N LEU A 111 -2.34 13.77 -2.74
CA LEU A 111 -1.89 13.13 -1.50
C LEU A 111 -2.98 13.16 -0.40
N ALA A 112 -3.70 14.28 -0.27
CA ALA A 112 -4.78 14.44 0.69
C ALA A 112 -6.00 13.54 0.41
N ASP A 113 -6.15 13.07 -0.82
CA ASP A 113 -7.26 12.22 -1.25
C ASP A 113 -6.97 10.73 -1.14
N VAL A 114 -5.76 10.30 -0.78
CA VAL A 114 -5.39 8.88 -0.73
C VAL A 114 -6.27 8.09 0.25
N GLY A 115 -6.54 8.63 1.44
CA GLY A 115 -7.43 7.97 2.40
C GLY A 115 -8.88 7.88 1.91
N ARG A 116 -9.37 8.91 1.19
CA ARG A 116 -10.69 8.91 0.54
C ARG A 116 -10.74 7.86 -0.57
N TRP A 117 -9.67 7.78 -1.35
CA TRP A 117 -9.50 6.81 -2.42
C TRP A 117 -9.50 5.37 -1.91
N GLU A 118 -8.75 5.07 -0.84
CA GLU A 118 -8.72 3.74 -0.23
C GLU A 118 -10.10 3.34 0.33
N ALA A 119 -10.76 4.24 1.06
CA ALA A 119 -12.08 3.96 1.63
C ALA A 119 -13.12 3.65 0.53
N GLY A 120 -13.12 4.41 -0.55
CA GLY A 120 -13.99 4.14 -1.70
C GLY A 120 -13.62 2.85 -2.43
N LEU A 121 -12.32 2.52 -2.55
CA LEU A 121 -11.89 1.26 -3.13
C LEU A 121 -12.40 0.08 -2.31
N LEU A 122 -12.26 0.13 -0.98
CA LEU A 122 -12.74 -0.92 -0.09
C LEU A 122 -14.26 -1.09 -0.19
N GLN A 123 -15.02 0.00 -0.28
CA GLN A 123 -16.46 -0.06 -0.53
C GLN A 123 -16.79 -0.69 -1.89
N HIS A 124 -16.07 -0.30 -2.94
CA HIS A 124 -16.22 -0.85 -4.28
C HIS A 124 -15.93 -2.36 -4.30
N LEU A 125 -14.84 -2.79 -3.66
CA LEU A 125 -14.46 -4.21 -3.56
C LEU A 125 -15.50 -5.01 -2.78
N ARG A 126 -15.95 -4.51 -1.63
CA ARG A 126 -16.97 -5.17 -0.80
C ARG A 126 -18.34 -5.25 -1.48
N GLY A 127 -18.72 -4.22 -2.24
CA GLY A 127 -20.02 -4.13 -2.86
C GLY A 127 -20.12 -4.84 -4.21
N LYS A 128 -19.15 -4.64 -5.09
CA LYS A 128 -19.18 -5.13 -6.48
C LYS A 128 -18.29 -6.34 -6.74
N HIS A 129 -17.21 -6.50 -5.98
CA HIS A 129 -16.19 -7.52 -6.21
C HIS A 129 -16.03 -8.45 -5.00
N ALA A 130 -17.12 -8.72 -4.27
CA ALA A 130 -17.10 -9.60 -3.10
C ALA A 130 -16.61 -11.02 -3.47
N GLU A 131 -16.96 -11.51 -4.68
CA GLU A 131 -16.49 -12.79 -5.20
C GLU A 131 -14.97 -12.83 -5.41
N LEU A 132 -14.36 -11.71 -5.84
CA LEU A 132 -12.91 -11.60 -5.94
C LEU A 132 -12.25 -11.72 -4.57
N LEU A 133 -12.78 -11.02 -3.56
CA LEU A 133 -12.26 -11.08 -2.19
C LEU A 133 -12.40 -12.49 -1.59
N ALA A 134 -13.54 -13.15 -1.83
CA ALA A 134 -13.78 -14.53 -1.40
C ALA A 134 -12.82 -15.50 -2.09
N TRP A 135 -12.60 -15.34 -3.39
CA TRP A 135 -11.65 -16.16 -4.15
C TRP A 135 -10.21 -16.01 -3.65
N ILE A 136 -9.73 -14.79 -3.39
CA ILE A 136 -8.39 -14.58 -2.81
C ILE A 136 -8.29 -15.24 -1.43
N THR A 137 -9.35 -15.17 -0.62
CA THR A 137 -9.38 -15.73 0.74
C THR A 137 -9.34 -17.25 0.73
N ASN A 138 -10.13 -17.89 -0.15
CA ASN A 138 -10.33 -19.34 -0.15
C ASN A 138 -9.25 -20.08 -0.93
N GLU A 139 -8.81 -19.53 -2.07
CA GLU A 139 -7.90 -20.21 -2.99
C GLU A 139 -6.42 -19.82 -2.78
N ASP A 140 -6.16 -18.74 -2.02
CA ASP A 140 -4.83 -18.15 -1.80
C ASP A 140 -3.95 -18.12 -3.06
N PRO A 141 -4.41 -17.46 -4.14
CA PRO A 141 -3.68 -17.42 -5.40
C PRO A 141 -2.47 -16.49 -5.28
N LYS A 142 -1.38 -16.85 -5.98
CA LYS A 142 -0.31 -15.89 -6.22
C LYS A 142 -0.84 -14.82 -7.18
N ILE A 143 -0.75 -13.54 -6.81
CA ILE A 143 -1.28 -12.43 -7.63
C ILE A 143 -0.32 -12.14 -8.79
N LYS A 144 -0.41 -12.99 -9.83
CA LYS A 144 0.34 -12.92 -11.09
C LYS A 144 -0.58 -13.34 -12.24
N ASP A 145 -0.21 -12.97 -13.46
CA ASP A 145 -0.89 -13.36 -14.70
C ASP A 145 -2.41 -13.16 -14.62
N ASP A 146 -3.22 -14.22 -14.74
CA ASP A 146 -4.69 -14.16 -14.65
C ASP A 146 -5.17 -13.54 -13.33
N ALA A 147 -4.57 -13.92 -12.20
CA ALA A 147 -4.93 -13.40 -10.89
C ALA A 147 -4.70 -11.88 -10.81
N ALA A 148 -3.57 -11.41 -11.35
CA ALA A 148 -3.27 -9.99 -11.45
C ALA A 148 -4.23 -9.28 -12.41
N GLY A 149 -4.64 -9.94 -13.50
CA GLY A 149 -5.65 -9.42 -14.43
C GLY A 149 -7.00 -9.17 -13.75
N ARG A 150 -7.46 -10.09 -12.90
CA ARG A 150 -8.70 -9.93 -12.13
C ARG A 150 -8.64 -8.74 -11.15
N VAL A 151 -7.53 -8.62 -10.41
CA VAL A 151 -7.32 -7.49 -9.48
C VAL A 151 -7.25 -6.18 -10.25
N LYS A 152 -6.51 -6.13 -11.36
CA LYS A 152 -6.43 -4.94 -12.22
C LYS A 152 -7.80 -4.52 -12.75
N ALA A 153 -8.60 -5.45 -13.24
CA ALA A 153 -9.94 -5.13 -13.75
C ALA A 153 -10.82 -4.45 -12.69
N ALA A 154 -10.82 -4.95 -11.45
CA ALA A 154 -11.56 -4.32 -10.35
C ALA A 154 -11.01 -2.92 -9.99
N LEU A 155 -9.68 -2.75 -10.03
CA LEU A 155 -9.04 -1.46 -9.76
C LEU A 155 -9.27 -0.43 -10.89
N ASP A 156 -9.23 -0.87 -12.14
CA ASP A 156 -9.47 -0.04 -13.33
C ASP A 156 -10.94 0.45 -13.33
N GLU A 157 -11.89 -0.43 -13.00
CA GLU A 157 -13.30 -0.06 -12.85
C GLU A 157 -13.47 1.03 -11.77
N TYR A 158 -12.88 0.83 -10.59
CA TYR A 158 -12.95 1.83 -9.53
C TYR A 158 -12.26 3.16 -9.91
N ALA A 159 -11.07 3.10 -10.48
CA ALA A 159 -10.30 4.27 -10.87
C ALA A 159 -11.05 5.15 -11.89
N ALA A 160 -11.85 4.54 -12.79
CA ALA A 160 -12.70 5.29 -13.72
C ALA A 160 -13.85 6.03 -13.03
N THR A 161 -14.26 5.60 -11.83
CA THR A 161 -15.34 6.23 -11.06
C THR A 161 -14.85 7.27 -10.05
N PHE A 162 -13.57 7.26 -9.71
CA PHE A 162 -13.00 8.16 -8.71
C PHE A 162 -12.66 9.52 -9.34
N ALA A 163 -13.32 10.58 -8.86
CA ALA A 163 -13.10 11.97 -9.24
C ALA A 163 -12.43 12.78 -8.12
#